data_AF-A0A260QCJ6-F1
#
_entry.id   AF-A0A260QCJ6-F1
#
_cell.length_a   1.000
_cell.length_b   1.000
_cell.length_c   1.000
_cell.angle_alpha   90.00
_cell.angle_beta   90.00
_cell.angle_gamma   90.00
#
_symmetry.space_group_name_H-M   'P 1'
#
loop_
_entity.id
_entity.type
_entity.pdbx_description
1 polymer ?
#
loop_
_entity_poly.entity_id
_entity_poly.type
_entity_poly.pdbx_seq_one_letter_code
_entity_poly.pdbx_strand_id
1 'polypeptide(L)' 'MAGIADKLDKAYEDKPLTELVGAPAEALQGVSPGDAEHLKAAFNIKTIGDLGRNKYFLWAQSIAKLAE' A
#
# COMPACT_ATOMS: atom_id res chain seq x y z
N MET A 1 -13.37 12.35 -2.48
CA MET A 1 -12.84 11.19 -1.73
C MET A 1 -13.19 9.88 -2.47
N ALA A 2 -12.85 9.77 -3.77
CA ALA A 2 -13.41 8.73 -4.66
C ALA A 2 -12.37 8.15 -5.63
N GLY A 3 -11.15 7.85 -5.15
CA GLY A 3 -10.08 7.32 -6.02
C GLY A 3 -9.13 6.32 -5.38
N ILE A 4 -9.42 5.88 -4.15
CA ILE A 4 -8.59 4.93 -3.40
C ILE A 4 -9.32 3.60 -3.21
N ALA A 5 -10.66 3.60 -3.13
CA ALA A 5 -11.47 2.38 -3.05
C ALA A 5 -11.14 1.40 -4.19
N ASP A 6 -11.12 1.88 -5.44
CA ASP A 6 -10.79 1.07 -6.62
C ASP A 6 -9.33 0.52 -6.65
N LYS A 7 -8.47 1.01 -5.74
CA LYS A 7 -7.08 0.55 -5.57
C LYS A 7 -6.93 -0.43 -4.40
N LEU A 8 -8.00 -0.68 -3.67
CA LEU A 8 -8.06 -1.58 -2.53
C LEU A 8 -8.82 -2.84 -2.93
N ASP A 9 -8.51 -3.94 -2.26
CA ASP A 9 -9.27 -5.17 -2.42
C ASP A 9 -10.72 -4.96 -1.98
N LYS A 10 -11.67 -5.68 -2.61
CA LYS A 10 -13.11 -5.60 -2.33
C LYS A 10 -13.47 -5.69 -0.85
N ALA A 11 -12.69 -6.44 -0.08
CA ALA A 11 -12.89 -6.57 1.36
C ALA A 11 -12.56 -5.29 2.17
N TYR A 12 -11.90 -4.31 1.55
CA TYR A 12 -11.36 -3.10 2.17
C TYR A 12 -11.93 -1.80 1.57
N GLU A 13 -12.62 -1.84 0.44
CA GLU A 13 -13.20 -0.65 -0.22
C GLU A 13 -14.16 0.16 0.67
N ASP A 14 -14.91 -0.51 1.55
CA ASP A 14 -15.91 0.11 2.43
C ASP A 14 -15.32 0.54 3.79
N LYS A 15 -14.03 0.29 4.04
CA LYS A 15 -13.39 0.59 5.33
C LYS A 15 -12.92 2.05 5.42
N PRO A 16 -12.95 2.66 6.62
CA PRO A 16 -12.43 4.01 6.81
C PRO A 16 -10.91 4.05 6.64
N LEU A 17 -10.38 5.19 6.17
CA LEU A 17 -8.95 5.40 5.92
C LEU A 17 -8.05 5.09 7.13
N THR A 18 -8.56 5.27 8.34
CA THR A 18 -7.86 4.93 9.58
C THR A 18 -7.65 3.43 9.76
N GLU A 19 -8.63 2.60 9.35
CA GLU A 19 -8.53 1.14 9.32
C GLU A 19 -7.62 0.69 8.17
N LEU A 20 -7.72 1.35 7.02
CA LEU A 20 -6.90 1.05 5.83
C LEU A 20 -5.40 1.27 6.08
N VAL A 21 -5.05 2.32 6.83
CA VAL A 21 -3.66 2.53 7.24
C VAL A 21 -3.10 1.37 8.07
N GLY A 22 -3.94 0.72 8.88
CA GLY A 22 -3.56 -0.46 9.66
C GLY A 22 -3.76 -1.79 8.93
N ALA A 23 -4.43 -1.77 7.78
CA ALA A 23 -4.68 -2.96 6.98
C ALA A 23 -3.38 -3.50 6.38
N PRO A 24 -3.29 -4.84 6.18
CA PRO A 24 -2.12 -5.47 5.59
C PRO A 24 -1.89 -5.01 4.15
N ALA A 25 -0.66 -5.09 3.64
CA ALA A 25 -0.34 -4.65 2.28
C ALA A 25 -1.12 -5.42 1.18
N GLU A 26 -1.57 -6.64 1.48
CA GLU A 26 -2.48 -7.45 0.63
C GLU A 26 -3.87 -6.81 0.43
N ALA A 27 -4.24 -5.82 1.27
CA ALA A 27 -5.48 -5.08 1.10
C ALA A 27 -5.42 -4.11 -0.10
N LEU A 28 -4.26 -3.95 -0.74
CA LEU A 28 -4.13 -3.24 -2.01
C LEU A 28 -4.48 -4.19 -3.16
N GLN A 29 -5.32 -3.72 -4.08
CA GLN A 29 -5.70 -4.48 -5.25
C GLN A 29 -4.46 -4.85 -6.08
N GLY A 30 -4.29 -6.14 -6.37
CA GLY A 30 -3.15 -6.66 -7.14
C GLY A 30 -1.93 -7.06 -6.32
N VAL A 31 -1.96 -6.88 -4.99
CA VAL A 31 -0.93 -7.42 -4.08
C VAL A 31 -1.37 -8.80 -3.62
N SER A 32 -0.69 -9.84 -4.08
CA SER A 32 -0.95 -11.20 -3.59
C SER A 32 -0.33 -11.41 -2.20
N PRO A 33 -0.78 -12.41 -1.43
CA PRO A 33 -0.15 -12.74 -0.15
C PRO A 33 1.36 -13.00 -0.26
N GLY A 34 1.83 -13.58 -1.37
CA GLY A 34 3.26 -13.75 -1.63
C GLY A 34 4.03 -12.42 -1.79
N ASP A 35 3.44 -11.45 -2.48
CA ASP A 35 4.03 -10.10 -2.63
C ASP A 35 4.06 -9.37 -1.28
N ALA A 36 3.00 -9.52 -0.48
CA ALA A 36 2.94 -8.97 0.87
C ALA A 36 4.03 -9.58 1.79
N GLU A 37 4.30 -10.89 1.68
CA GLU A 37 5.40 -11.54 2.39
C GLU A 37 6.77 -11.02 1.95
N HIS A 38 6.99 -10.80 0.65
CA HIS A 38 8.24 -10.22 0.16
C HIS A 38 8.44 -8.77 0.61
N LEU A 39 7.39 -7.94 0.59
CA LEU A 39 7.43 -6.58 1.11
C LEU A 39 7.77 -6.55 2.60
N LYS A 40 7.23 -7.50 3.37
CA LYS A 40 7.54 -7.69 4.78
C LYS A 40 8.97 -8.18 4.98
N ALA A 41 9.45 -9.13 4.19
CA ALA A 41 10.78 -9.69 4.34
C ALA A 41 11.89 -8.69 3.93
N ALA A 42 11.69 -7.97 2.84
CA ALA A 42 12.68 -7.06 2.28
C ALA A 42 12.68 -5.67 2.93
N PHE A 43 11.51 -5.14 3.26
CA PHE A 43 11.35 -3.75 3.73
C PHE A 43 10.70 -3.64 5.11
N ASN A 44 10.38 -4.78 5.76
CA ASN A 44 9.63 -4.83 7.02
C ASN A 44 8.26 -4.14 6.94
N ILE A 45 7.69 -4.05 5.74
CA ILE A 45 6.38 -3.44 5.49
C ILE A 45 5.29 -4.47 5.75
N LYS A 46 4.42 -4.20 6.72
CA LYS A 46 3.29 -5.08 7.06
C LYS A 46 1.96 -4.47 6.68
N THR A 47 1.85 -3.15 6.75
CA THR A 47 0.60 -2.42 6.55
C THR A 47 0.68 -1.44 5.39
N ILE A 48 -0.47 -1.00 4.86
CA ILE A 48 -0.52 0.09 3.87
C ILE A 48 0.13 1.36 4.44
N GLY A 49 -0.06 1.63 5.74
CA GLY A 49 0.57 2.75 6.42
C GLY A 49 2.09 2.66 6.46
N ASP A 50 2.64 1.48 6.74
CA ASP A 50 4.09 1.22 6.68
C ASP A 50 4.61 1.44 5.25
N LEU A 51 3.88 0.96 4.24
CA LEU A 51 4.25 1.12 2.84
C LEU A 51 4.31 2.61 2.46
N GLY A 52 3.27 3.37 2.81
CA GLY A 52 3.18 4.80 2.49
C GLY A 52 4.15 5.69 3.26
N ARG A 53 4.61 5.26 4.45
CA ARG A 53 5.61 5.99 5.25
C ARG A 53 7.04 5.56 4.97
N ASN A 54 7.26 4.53 4.15
CA ASN A 54 8.59 4.03 3.86
C ASN A 54 9.37 5.00 2.96
N LYS A 55 10.54 5.44 3.43
CA LYS A 55 11.44 6.35 2.70
C LYS A 55 11.79 5.88 1.28
N TYR A 56 11.96 4.58 1.07
CA TYR A 56 12.32 4.03 -0.25
C TYR A 56 11.19 4.18 -1.26
N PHE A 57 9.95 3.91 -0.82
CA PHE A 57 8.76 4.07 -1.66
C PHE A 57 8.46 5.54 -1.94
N LEU A 58 8.65 6.41 -0.95
CA LEU A 58 8.52 7.85 -1.14
C LEU A 58 9.55 8.40 -2.14
N TRP A 59 10.81 7.95 -2.05
CA TRP A 59 11.82 8.31 -3.03
C TRP A 59 11.50 7.77 -4.43
N ALA A 60 11.10 6.51 -4.54
CA ALA A 60 10.69 5.92 -5.82
C ALA A 60 9.50 6.67 -6.44
N GLN A 61 8.47 6.98 -5.65
CA GLN A 61 7.33 7.79 -6.09
C GLN A 61 7.77 9.18 -6.55
N SER A 62 8.66 9.84 -5.80
CA SER A 62 9.16 11.17 -6.16
C SER A 62 9.97 11.14 -7.46
N ILE A 63 10.82 10.13 -7.64
CA ILE A 63 11.61 9.94 -8.87
C ILE A 63 10.69 9.70 -10.06
N ALA A 64 9.72 8.78 -9.94
CA ALA A 64 8.76 8.51 -11.02
C ALA A 64 7.97 9.77 -11.40
N LYS A 65 7.51 10.53 -10.40
CA LYS A 65 6.75 11.76 -10.61
C LYS A 65 7.57 12.90 -11.23
N LEU A 66 8.88 12.92 -11.01
CA LEU A 66 9.80 13.89 -11.64
C LEU A 66 10.23 13.45 -13.05
N ALA A 67 10.02 12.19 -13.41
CA ALA A 67 10.35 11.63 -14.71
C ALA A 67 9.19 11.72 -15.72
N GLU A 68 7.98 12.02 -15.26
CA GLU A 68 6.82 12.44 -16.08
C GLU A 68 6.88 13.94 -16.40
#